data_AF-A0A4U9TYK0-F1
#
_entry.id   AF-A0A4U9TYK0-F1
#
_cell.length_a   1.000
_cell.length_b   1.000
_cell.length_c   1.000
_cell.angle_alpha   90.00
_cell.angle_beta   90.00
_cell.angle_gamma   90.00
#
_symmetry.space_group_name_H-M   'P 1'
#
loop_
_entity.id
_entity.type
_entity.pdbx_description
1 polymer ?
#
loop_
_entity_poly.entity_id
_entity_poly.type
_entity_poly.pdbx_seq_one_letter_code
_entity_poly.pdbx_strand_id
1 'polypeptide(L)'
;MGRVGKNFWIEPPLHVAYGSQIAIGENFYANFNLVVVDDGKVLIGDNVMIAPNVTIVYHGAPGGSCGAYYRPSSFLCPSPLKIMSGLVVGSSLTLASP
;
A
#
# COMPACT_ATOMS: atom_id res chain seq x y z
N MET A 1 4.47 -4.96 9.29
CA MET A 1 4.81 -3.98 8.25
C MET A 1 6.29 -4.08 7.90
N GLY A 2 6.68 -3.81 6.66
CA GLY A 2 8.07 -3.96 6.20
C GLY A 2 8.99 -2.83 6.66
N ARG A 3 8.61 -1.57 6.44
CA ARG A 3 9.30 -0.38 6.94
C ARG A 3 8.29 0.69 7.31
N VAL A 4 8.50 1.37 8.44
CA VAL A 4 7.64 2.48 8.87
C VAL A 4 8.53 3.60 9.42
N GLY A 5 8.20 4.85 9.11
CA GLY A 5 8.85 6.02 9.70
C GLY A 5 8.62 6.09 11.22
N LYS A 6 9.36 6.99 11.88
CA LYS A 6 9.31 7.15 13.34
C LYS A 6 7.98 7.72 13.82
N ASN A 7 7.42 8.66 13.07
CA ASN A 7 6.15 9.30 13.44
C ASN A 7 5.02 8.78 12.55
N PHE A 8 4.27 7.80 13.04
CA PHE A 8 3.13 7.26 12.33
C PHE A 8 1.99 6.88 13.28
N TRP A 9 0.76 6.92 12.77
CA TRP A 9 -0.42 6.44 13.46
C TRP A 9 -1.41 5.81 12.49
N ILE A 10 -2.03 4.71 12.91
CA ILE A 10 -3.03 3.99 12.14
C ILE A 10 -4.18 3.67 13.08
N GLU A 11 -5.35 4.23 12.80
CA GLU A 11 -6.56 3.92 13.54
C GLU A 11 -7.04 2.51 13.20
N PRO A 12 -7.27 1.65 14.22
CA PRO A 12 -7.79 0.31 13.98
C PRO A 12 -9.27 0.33 13.55
N PRO A 13 -9.75 -0.67 12.77
CA PRO A 13 -9.01 -1.82 12.29
C PRO A 13 -8.17 -1.48 11.04
N LEU A 14 -6.99 -2.10 10.97
CA LEU A 14 -6.16 -2.15 9.79
C LEU A 14 -6.30 -3.54 9.15
N HIS A 15 -6.67 -3.60 7.88
CA HIS A 15 -6.73 -4.84 7.11
C HIS A 15 -5.60 -4.87 6.10
N VAL A 16 -4.74 -5.89 6.17
CA VAL A 16 -3.61 -6.08 5.25
C VAL A 16 -3.59 -7.51 4.72
N ALA A 17 -3.10 -7.72 3.49
CA ALA A 17 -2.92 -9.06 2.94
C ALA A 17 -1.70 -9.76 3.56
N TYR A 18 -0.52 -9.15 3.46
CA TYR A 18 0.73 -9.62 4.05
C TYR A 18 1.33 -8.62 5.04
N GLY A 19 1.18 -7.33 4.75
CA GLY A 19 1.76 -6.21 5.50
C GLY A 19 3.27 -6.03 5.33
N SER A 20 4.05 -7.07 5.01
CA SER A 20 5.51 -6.97 4.85
C SER A 20 5.94 -6.22 3.58
N GLN A 21 5.05 -6.08 2.59
CA GLN A 21 5.35 -5.37 1.33
C GLN A 21 5.08 -3.86 1.42
N ILE A 22 4.57 -3.40 2.56
CA ILE A 22 4.25 -2.00 2.82
C ILE A 22 5.48 -1.30 3.43
N ALA A 23 5.92 -0.23 2.77
CA ALA A 23 6.89 0.71 3.29
C ALA A 23 6.27 2.10 3.42
N ILE A 24 6.28 2.66 4.62
CA ILE A 24 5.71 3.96 4.96
C ILE A 24 6.84 4.93 5.32
N GLY A 25 6.74 6.16 4.81
CA GLY A 25 7.61 7.28 5.13
C GLY A 25 7.37 7.87 6.54
N GLU A 26 7.90 9.07 6.76
CA GLU A 26 7.75 9.82 8.01
C GLU A 26 6.44 10.62 8.04
N ASN A 27 5.90 10.87 9.24
CA ASN A 27 4.67 11.65 9.46
C ASN A 27 3.46 11.09 8.69
N PHE A 28 3.11 9.83 8.98
CA PHE A 28 1.97 9.15 8.36
C PHE A 28 0.78 9.06 9.31
N TYR A 29 -0.41 9.37 8.81
CA TYR A 29 -1.67 9.15 9.54
C TYR A 29 -2.66 8.40 8.67
N ALA A 30 -3.24 7.32 9.20
CA ALA A 30 -4.36 6.64 8.59
C ALA A 30 -5.55 6.57 9.53
N ASN A 31 -6.71 6.96 9.03
CA ASN A 31 -7.98 6.91 9.74
C ASN A 31 -8.65 5.54 9.59
N PHE A 32 -9.81 5.35 10.23
CA PHE A 32 -10.50 4.07 10.40
C PHE A 32 -10.71 3.29 9.11
N ASN A 33 -10.64 1.96 9.21
CA ASN A 33 -10.93 1.01 8.12
C ASN A 33 -10.00 1.18 6.90
N LEU A 34 -8.71 1.37 7.13
CA LEU A 34 -7.71 1.26 6.07
C LEU A 34 -7.57 -0.21 5.64
N VAL A 35 -7.73 -0.45 4.34
CA VAL A 35 -7.49 -1.75 3.71
C VAL A 35 -6.32 -1.64 2.74
N VAL A 36 -5.33 -2.53 2.86
CA VAL A 36 -4.18 -2.59 1.94
C VAL A 36 -3.99 -4.02 1.42
N VAL A 37 -4.21 -4.22 0.12
CA VAL A 37 -3.91 -5.47 -0.57
C VAL A 37 -2.50 -5.37 -1.15
N ASP A 38 -1.51 -5.89 -0.42
CA ASP A 38 -0.08 -5.75 -0.72
C ASP A 38 0.54 -7.02 -1.32
N ASP A 39 -0.06 -7.54 -2.40
CA ASP A 39 0.51 -8.64 -3.20
C ASP A 39 1.86 -8.27 -3.86
N GLY A 40 2.17 -6.98 -3.92
CA GLY A 40 3.47 -6.43 -4.32
C GLY A 40 3.83 -5.18 -3.51
N LYS A 41 4.96 -4.55 -3.84
CA LYS A 41 5.51 -3.44 -3.05
C LYS A 41 4.60 -2.20 -3.08
N VAL A 42 4.14 -1.80 -1.90
CA VAL A 42 3.38 -0.56 -1.65
C VAL A 42 4.29 0.43 -0.93
N LEU A 43 4.59 1.55 -1.58
CA LEU A 43 5.47 2.59 -1.07
C LEU A 43 4.65 3.85 -0.79
N ILE A 44 4.55 4.22 0.48
CA ILE A 44 3.91 5.45 0.95
C ILE A 44 5.00 6.45 1.32
N GLY A 45 4.93 7.66 0.75
CA GLY A 45 5.85 8.75 1.03
C GLY A 45 5.69 9.38 2.41
N ASP A 46 6.29 10.54 2.58
CA ASP A 46 6.27 11.30 3.83
C ASP A 46 5.06 12.25 3.88
N ASN A 47 4.62 12.63 5.09
CA ASN A 47 3.53 13.60 5.29
C ASN A 47 2.23 13.21 4.58
N VAL A 48 1.86 11.93 4.66
CA VAL A 48 0.64 11.39 4.02
C VAL A 48 -0.47 11.23 5.06
N MET A 49 -1.67 11.69 4.71
CA MET A 49 -2.88 11.51 5.52
C MET A 49 -3.93 10.72 4.72
N ILE A 50 -4.42 9.65 5.31
CA ILE A 50 -5.45 8.77 4.73
C ILE A 50 -6.75 8.94 5.52
N ALA A 51 -7.83 9.34 4.84
CA ALA A 51 -9.17 9.45 5.42
C ALA A 51 -9.81 8.06 5.68
N PRO A 52 -10.98 7.99 6.34
CA PRO A 52 -11.63 6.72 6.64
C PRO A 52 -12.05 5.94 5.39
N ASN A 53 -12.11 4.61 5.52
CA ASN A 53 -12.61 3.68 4.51
C ASN A 53 -11.85 3.74 3.18
N VAL A 54 -10.53 3.95 3.23
CA VAL A 54 -9.68 3.93 2.04
C VAL A 54 -9.17 2.52 1.79
N THR A 55 -9.24 2.09 0.53
CA THR A 55 -8.69 0.81 0.07
C THR A 55 -7.53 1.06 -0.90
N ILE A 56 -6.36 0.54 -0.57
CA ILE A 56 -5.17 0.54 -1.43
C ILE A 56 -5.01 -0.87 -1.99
N VAL A 57 -5.10 -1.01 -3.30
CA VAL A 57 -5.00 -2.32 -3.97
C VAL A 57 -3.79 -2.32 -4.89
N TYR A 58 -2.81 -3.17 -4.58
CA TYR A 58 -1.85 -3.58 -5.59
C TYR A 58 -2.55 -4.57 -6.52
N HIS A 59 -2.86 -4.12 -7.74
CA HIS A 59 -3.48 -4.97 -8.75
C HIS A 59 -2.39 -5.49 -9.69
N GLY A 60 -1.91 -6.70 -9.46
CA GLY A 60 -1.24 -7.47 -10.50
C GLY A 60 -2.29 -7.90 -11.51
N ALA A 61 -2.48 -7.14 -12.59
CA ALA A 61 -3.53 -7.40 -13.58
C ALA A 61 -3.46 -8.84 -14.13
N PRO A 62 -4.60 -9.48 -14.47
CA PRO A 62 -4.61 -10.70 -15.28
C PRO A 62 -4.17 -10.33 -16.70
N GLY A 63 -2.86 -10.34 -16.92
CA GLY A 63 -2.17 -9.84 -18.11
C GLY A 63 -0.78 -9.27 -17.80
N GLY A 64 -0.53 -8.91 -16.54
CA GLY A 64 0.79 -8.61 -15.98
C GLY A 64 1.12 -9.65 -14.91
N SER A 65 1.90 -10.66 -15.31
CA SER A 65 2.31 -11.81 -14.51
C SER A 65 2.98 -11.42 -13.17
N CYS A 66 2.22 -11.33 -12.07
CA CYS A 66 2.67 -11.79 -10.75
C CYS A 66 1.52 -11.76 -9.72
N GLY A 67 0.57 -12.68 -9.86
CA GLY A 67 -0.26 -13.13 -8.75
C GLY A 67 0.11 -14.58 -8.46
N ALA A 68 0.52 -14.88 -7.22
CA ALA A 68 0.64 -16.23 -6.67
C ALA A 68 1.62 -17.24 -7.32
N TYR A 69 2.80 -16.84 -7.81
CA TYR A 69 3.79 -17.79 -8.35
C TYR A 69 5.11 -17.86 -7.58
N TYR A 70 5.18 -18.85 -6.70
CA TYR A 70 6.45 -19.45 -6.28
C TYR A 70 7.06 -20.16 -7.51
N ARG A 71 7.88 -19.45 -8.30
CA ARG A 71 8.78 -20.09 -9.27
C ARG A 71 10.16 -19.45 -9.30
N PRO A 72 11.23 -20.25 -9.24
CA PRO A 72 12.57 -19.75 -9.40
C PRO A 72 12.77 -19.37 -10.88
N SER A 73 13.45 -18.25 -11.12
CA SER A 73 13.89 -17.75 -12.44
C SER A 73 12.81 -17.19 -13.38
N SER A 74 12.41 -15.93 -13.20
CA SER A 74 12.40 -14.89 -14.26
C SER A 74 11.72 -13.61 -13.74
N PHE A 75 12.41 -12.48 -13.94
CA PHE A 75 12.16 -11.18 -13.34
C PHE A 75 11.21 -10.34 -14.20
N LEU A 76 9.97 -10.16 -13.76
CA LEU A 76 9.10 -9.06 -14.20
C LEU A 76 8.36 -8.56 -12.95
N CYS A 77 9.07 -7.74 -12.14
CA CYS A 77 8.45 -7.07 -11.00
C CYS A 77 7.47 -6.03 -11.54
N PRO A 78 6.15 -6.13 -11.25
CA PRO A 78 5.26 -5.03 -11.53
C PRO A 78 5.72 -3.83 -10.70
N SER A 79 5.73 -2.64 -11.31
CA SER A 79 6.25 -1.43 -10.68
C SER A 79 5.54 -1.19 -9.33
N PRO A 80 6.27 -0.75 -8.29
CA PRO A 80 5.67 -0.55 -6.98
C PRO A 80 4.57 0.52 -7.05
N LEU A 81 3.46 0.31 -6.32
CA LEU A 81 2.46 1.35 -6.11
C LEU A 81 3.06 2.43 -5.22
N LYS A 82 3.10 3.67 -5.69
CA LYS A 82 3.69 4.81 -4.98
C LYS A 82 2.62 5.85 -4.63
N ILE A 83 2.43 6.08 -3.34
CA ILE A 83 1.70 7.24 -2.82
C ILE A 83 2.72 8.35 -2.56
N MET A 84 2.55 9.48 -3.25
CA MET A 84 3.49 10.60 -3.18
C MET A 84 3.42 11.32 -1.82
N SER A 85 4.54 11.93 -1.42
CA SER A 85 4.62 12.71 -0.19
C SER A 85 3.69 13.93 -0.23
N GLY A 86 3.11 14.30 0.91
CA GLY A 86 2.22 15.46 1.05
C GLY A 86 0.80 15.25 0.53
N LEU A 87 0.44 14.02 0.14
CA LEU A 87 -0.89 13.70 -0.36
C LEU A 87 -1.90 13.46 0.78
N VAL A 88 -3.09 14.04 0.63
CA VAL A 88 -4.27 13.69 1.43
C VAL A 88 -5.20 12.85 0.58
N VAL A 89 -5.48 11.61 1.01
CA VAL A 89 -6.40 10.71 0.34
C VAL A 89 -7.78 10.86 0.98
N GLY A 90 -8.78 11.29 0.19
CA GLY A 90 -10.17 11.45 0.63
C GLY A 90 -10.86 10.13 0.99
N SER A 91 -11.98 10.22 1.70
CA SER A 91 -12.72 9.05 2.21
C SER A 91 -13.38 8.22 1.11
N SER A 92 -13.49 6.92 1.32
CA SER A 92 -14.17 5.98 0.40
C SER A 92 -13.53 5.89 -1.00
N LEU A 93 -12.24 6.24 -1.11
CA LEU A 93 -11.48 6.10 -2.36
C LEU A 93 -10.79 4.74 -2.44
N THR A 94 -10.70 4.22 -3.66
CA THR A 94 -9.86 3.06 -3.98
C THR A 94 -8.69 3.51 -4.85
N LEU A 95 -7.46 3.30 -4.36
CA LEU A 95 -6.24 3.55 -5.12
C LEU A 95 -5.72 2.21 -5.66
N ALA A 96 -5.62 2.09 -6.98
CA ALA A 96 -5.10 0.91 -7.65
C ALA A 96 -3.81 1.23 -8.41
N SER A 97 -2.91 0.25 -8.53
CA SER A 97 -1.77 0.35 -9.44
C SER A 97 -2.25 0.46 -10.90
N PRO A 98 -1.53 1.17 -11.78
CA PRO A 98 -1.86 1.25 -13.20
C PRO A 98 -1.81 -0.11 -13.89
#